data_AF-A0A1A8HPL0-F1
#
_entry.id   AF-A0A1A8HPL0-F1
#
_cell.length_a   1.000
_cell.length_b   1.000
_cell.length_c   1.000
_cell.angle_alpha   90.00
_cell.angle_beta   90.00
_cell.angle_gamma   90.00
#
_symmetry.space_group_name_H-M   'P 1'
#
loop_
_entity.id
_entity.type
_entity.pdbx_description
1 polymer ?
#
loop_
_entity_poly.entity_id
_entity_poly.type
_entity_poly.pdbx_seq_one_letter_code
_entity_poly.pdbx_strand_id
1 'polypeptide(L)'
;MGFTDLLEEVGGFGRYQWLHVTLISLPGLMMASQNLLNNFVSGIPVHHCRLPGNLSLLNLSITYQLDEQQLLKAFIPPDSSGNRLDRCQRYVEPQWHLLAPNSSNNISKLQTEGCVDGWTFDQSEFFATTVSEWGLVCSLRPLKQMIQTIYMGGVLTGAIIYGGLSDRFGRKSVLIWSYLQLGVLGCSSALSPSYSAYCVFRFLSGMAVSGIILNGVSLKVEWIPTKSRTLVGTLTSFFFTFGQMLLAGVAYWLRDWRKLQVFVCAPHFLFFTYSWWYSESARWLVLNRQSEDALKSLHRVARINGRPEIVDKLTLEVLHSHMGKEIESSRSSFTAFDLLRTRRMRRISACLIAVWFSTSFAYYGLAMDLQKFGVNIYLMQIIFGAVDIPAKFLALGMLSYLGRRVSQVSCLFLSAVIIFANIFVPS
;
A
#
# COMPACT_ATOMS: atom_id res chain seq x y z
N MET A 1 -4.68 -14.78 -36.75
CA MET A 1 -5.58 -14.33 -35.67
C MET A 1 -4.92 -14.68 -34.35
N GLY A 2 -5.07 -13.83 -33.34
CA GLY A 2 -4.49 -14.03 -32.01
C GLY A 2 -5.56 -14.42 -30.98
N PHE A 3 -5.12 -14.75 -29.77
CA PHE A 3 -6.03 -15.07 -28.65
C PHE A 3 -7.05 -13.95 -28.34
N THR A 4 -6.71 -12.70 -28.63
CA THR A 4 -7.62 -11.57 -28.48
C THR A 4 -8.83 -11.63 -29.40
N ASP A 5 -8.67 -12.17 -30.61
CA ASP A 5 -9.74 -12.28 -31.60
C ASP A 5 -10.75 -13.36 -31.15
N LEU A 6 -10.23 -14.44 -30.55
CA LEU A 6 -11.04 -15.50 -29.94
C LEU A 6 -11.90 -14.97 -28.78
N LEU A 7 -11.36 -14.06 -27.96
CA LEU A 7 -12.13 -13.42 -26.88
C LEU A 7 -13.22 -12.49 -27.44
N GLU A 8 -12.98 -11.83 -28.57
CA GLU A 8 -14.01 -11.02 -29.25
C GLU A 8 -15.15 -11.90 -29.77
N GLU A 9 -14.85 -13.07 -30.33
CA GLU A 9 -15.85 -14.05 -30.76
C GLU A 9 -16.72 -14.55 -29.59
N VAL A 10 -16.09 -14.95 -28.48
CA VAL A 10 -16.74 -15.49 -27.26
C VAL A 10 -17.61 -14.45 -26.50
N GLY A 11 -17.76 -13.24 -27.03
CA GLY A 11 -18.67 -12.21 -26.54
C GLY A 11 -17.97 -10.93 -26.08
N GLY A 12 -16.67 -10.79 -26.33
CA GLY A 12 -15.92 -9.56 -26.05
C GLY A 12 -16.00 -9.15 -24.58
N PHE A 13 -16.36 -7.89 -24.31
CA PHE A 13 -16.55 -7.39 -22.95
C PHE A 13 -18.00 -7.64 -22.46
N GLY A 14 -18.34 -8.91 -22.29
CA GLY A 14 -19.66 -9.38 -21.89
C GLY A 14 -19.90 -9.42 -20.38
N ARG A 15 -20.97 -10.11 -19.97
CA ARG A 15 -21.40 -10.24 -18.56
C ARG A 15 -20.36 -10.93 -17.69
N TYR A 16 -19.71 -11.96 -18.21
CA TYR A 16 -18.66 -12.67 -17.49
C TYR A 16 -17.48 -11.75 -17.18
N GLN A 17 -17.00 -11.00 -18.17
CA GLN A 17 -15.87 -10.10 -18.03
C GLN A 17 -16.17 -8.98 -17.03
N TRP A 18 -17.37 -8.40 -17.07
CA TRP A 18 -17.81 -7.41 -16.08
C TRP A 18 -17.82 -7.96 -14.65
N LEU A 19 -18.43 -9.12 -14.44
CA LEU A 19 -18.49 -9.77 -13.12
C LEU A 19 -17.09 -10.14 -12.63
N HIS A 20 -16.27 -10.76 -13.49
CA HIS A 20 -14.93 -11.21 -13.19
C HIS A 20 -14.00 -10.03 -12.82
N VAL A 21 -14.03 -8.96 -13.62
CA VAL A 21 -13.24 -7.73 -13.37
C VAL A 21 -13.64 -7.08 -12.06
N THR A 22 -14.95 -6.98 -11.79
CA THR A 22 -15.46 -6.35 -10.57
C THR A 22 -15.04 -7.15 -9.34
N LEU A 23 -15.21 -8.48 -9.37
CA LEU A 23 -14.83 -9.36 -8.27
C LEU A 23 -13.32 -9.36 -7.99
N ILE A 24 -12.47 -9.28 -9.02
CA ILE A 24 -11.01 -9.16 -8.86
C ILE A 24 -10.60 -7.75 -8.42
N SER A 25 -11.37 -6.72 -8.76
CA SER A 25 -11.06 -5.33 -8.38
C SER A 25 -11.52 -4.98 -6.97
N LEU A 26 -12.53 -5.67 -6.43
CA LEU A 26 -13.06 -5.45 -5.07
C LEU A 26 -11.98 -5.58 -3.97
N PRO A 27 -11.09 -6.60 -3.98
CA PRO A 27 -9.94 -6.66 -3.06
C PRO A 27 -9.00 -5.46 -3.16
N GLY A 28 -8.98 -4.78 -4.31
CA GLY A 28 -8.23 -3.55 -4.52
C GLY A 28 -8.59 -2.42 -3.55
N LEU A 29 -9.82 -2.38 -3.03
CA LEU A 29 -10.24 -1.44 -1.98
C LEU A 29 -9.39 -1.61 -0.72
N MET A 30 -9.21 -2.85 -0.26
CA MET A 30 -8.48 -3.13 0.98
C MET A 30 -6.96 -3.12 0.77
N MET A 31 -6.50 -3.40 -0.45
CA MET A 31 -5.08 -3.39 -0.81
C MET A 31 -4.48 -1.98 -0.78
N ALA A 32 -5.23 -0.97 -1.22
CA ALA A 32 -4.82 0.42 -1.10
C ALA A 32 -4.55 0.80 0.36
N SER A 33 -5.40 0.26 1.23
CA SER A 33 -5.26 0.43 2.67
C SER A 33 -3.94 -0.17 3.17
N GLN A 34 -3.51 -1.35 2.70
CA GLN A 34 -2.27 -1.98 3.18
C GLN A 34 -1.00 -1.15 2.93
N ASN A 35 -0.88 -0.54 1.75
CA ASN A 35 0.30 0.26 1.40
C ASN A 35 0.41 1.55 2.22
N LEU A 36 -0.73 2.15 2.57
CA LEU A 36 -0.80 3.39 3.34
C LEU A 36 -1.08 3.18 4.82
N LEU A 37 -1.32 1.94 5.25
CA LEU A 37 -1.69 1.59 6.61
C LEU A 37 -0.67 2.12 7.63
N ASN A 38 0.61 2.11 7.25
CA ASN A 38 1.70 2.56 8.10
C ASN A 38 1.61 4.06 8.45
N ASN A 39 0.96 4.88 7.63
CA ASN A 39 0.76 6.30 7.92
C ASN A 39 -0.10 6.51 9.18
N PHE A 40 -1.05 5.60 9.43
CA PHE A 40 -1.95 5.62 10.59
C PHE A 40 -1.43 4.76 11.74
N VAL A 41 -1.01 3.53 11.44
CA VAL A 41 -0.54 2.56 12.44
C VAL A 41 0.74 3.03 13.14
N SER A 42 1.64 3.69 12.39
CA SER A 42 2.87 4.26 12.91
C SER A 42 2.78 5.79 13.01
N GLY A 43 1.60 6.33 13.30
CA GLY A 43 1.42 7.72 13.72
C GLY A 43 2.36 8.08 14.86
N ILE A 44 2.93 9.30 14.88
CA ILE A 44 3.73 9.76 16.02
C ILE A 44 2.82 10.68 16.82
N PRO A 45 2.16 10.21 17.89
CA PRO A 45 1.41 11.08 18.76
C PRO A 45 2.35 12.09 19.44
N VAL A 46 1.78 13.22 19.87
CA VAL A 46 2.49 14.17 20.71
C VAL A 46 2.94 13.45 21.97
N HIS A 47 4.20 13.62 22.35
CA HIS A 47 4.82 12.90 23.46
C HIS A 47 5.77 13.78 24.23
N HIS A 48 5.99 13.38 25.47
CA HIS A 48 6.97 13.97 26.37
C HIS A 48 7.59 12.88 27.26
N CYS A 49 8.70 13.20 27.93
CA CYS A 49 9.32 12.28 28.88
C CYS A 49 8.34 11.93 30.01
N ARG A 50 8.29 10.65 30.37
CA ARG A 50 7.55 10.23 31.56
C ARG A 50 8.21 10.83 32.80
N LEU A 51 7.40 11.43 33.68
CA LEU A 51 7.85 11.94 34.96
C LEU A 51 8.22 10.77 35.90
N PRO A 52 9.30 10.90 36.70
CA PRO A 52 9.66 9.88 37.66
C PRO A 52 8.54 9.71 38.70
N GLY A 53 8.06 8.48 38.89
CA GLY A 53 6.93 8.14 39.76
C GLY A 53 7.24 8.16 41.26
N ASN A 54 8.02 9.14 41.74
CA ASN A 54 8.31 9.25 43.17
C ASN A 54 7.08 9.76 43.92
N LEU A 55 6.69 9.06 45.00
CA LEU A 55 5.55 9.39 45.87
C LEU A 55 5.58 10.85 46.38
N SER A 56 6.80 11.39 46.55
CA SER A 56 7.04 12.78 46.95
C SER A 56 6.60 13.81 45.90
N LEU A 57 6.62 13.47 44.60
CA LEU A 57 6.17 14.37 43.53
C LEU A 57 4.66 14.53 43.49
N LEU A 58 3.93 13.44 43.73
CA LEU A 58 2.47 13.51 43.88
C LEU A 58 2.11 14.38 45.10
N ASN A 59 2.78 14.17 46.24
CA ASN A 59 2.57 14.99 47.42
C ASN A 59 2.89 16.48 47.17
N LEU A 60 3.97 16.79 46.45
CA LEU A 60 4.31 18.17 46.05
C LEU A 60 3.27 18.79 45.10
N SER A 61 2.78 18.06 44.10
CA SER A 61 1.72 18.55 43.20
C SER A 61 0.42 18.88 43.94
N ILE A 62 0.05 18.04 44.91
CA ILE A 62 -1.14 18.22 45.76
C ILE A 62 -0.93 19.37 46.75
N THR A 63 0.28 19.48 47.33
CA THR A 63 0.61 20.52 48.34
C THR A 63 0.61 21.93 47.74
N TYR A 64 1.01 22.07 46.47
CA TYR A 64 1.16 23.37 45.81
C TYR A 64 0.07 23.66 44.75
N GLN A 65 -0.96 22.81 44.61
CA GLN A 65 -2.04 22.98 43.61
C GLN A 65 -1.52 23.29 42.19
N LEU A 66 -0.42 22.65 41.76
CA LEU A 66 0.11 22.89 40.41
C LEU A 66 -0.73 22.18 39.36
N ASP A 67 -0.99 22.91 38.27
CA ASP A 67 -1.53 22.32 37.05
C ASP A 67 -0.48 21.43 36.37
N GLU A 68 -0.93 20.37 35.70
CA GLU A 68 -0.05 19.35 35.09
C GLU A 68 0.94 19.97 34.10
N GLN A 69 0.50 20.99 33.35
CA GLN A 69 1.33 21.73 32.42
C GLN A 69 2.44 22.56 33.08
N GLN A 70 2.19 23.06 34.29
CA GLN A 70 3.20 23.79 35.04
C GLN A 70 4.24 22.81 35.56
N LEU A 71 3.80 21.68 36.12
CA LEU A 71 4.70 20.62 36.58
C LEU A 71 5.65 20.16 35.47
N LEU A 72 5.15 19.96 34.25
CA LEU A 72 5.97 19.54 33.11
C LEU A 72 7.11 20.52 32.78
N LYS A 73 6.93 21.83 32.98
CA LYS A 73 7.97 22.85 32.74
C LYS A 73 9.17 22.74 33.69
N ALA A 74 8.98 22.17 34.88
CA ALA A 74 10.08 21.96 35.82
C ALA A 74 10.96 20.75 35.44
N PHE A 75 10.42 19.81 34.65
CA PHE A 75 11.11 18.58 34.28
C PHE A 75 11.62 18.58 32.84
N ILE A 76 10.96 19.34 31.96
CA ILE A 76 11.22 19.28 30.53
C ILE A 76 11.63 20.67 30.03
N PRO A 77 12.79 20.80 29.36
CA PRO A 77 13.20 22.06 28.77
C PRO A 77 12.26 22.51 27.65
N PRO A 78 12.22 23.82 27.33
CA PRO A 78 11.58 24.26 26.10
C PRO A 78 12.36 23.76 24.88
N ASP A 79 11.64 23.46 23.80
CA ASP A 79 12.18 23.15 22.48
C ASP A 79 12.94 24.36 21.91
N SER A 80 13.74 24.14 20.87
CA SER A 80 14.52 25.13 20.11
C SER A 80 13.75 26.38 19.68
N SER A 81 12.42 26.30 19.56
CA SER A 81 11.52 27.41 19.23
C SER A 81 10.98 28.20 20.43
N GLY A 82 11.24 27.76 21.66
CA GLY A 82 10.81 28.41 22.92
C GLY A 82 9.31 28.28 23.25
N ASN A 83 8.46 27.93 22.27
CA ASN A 83 7.01 27.93 22.43
C ASN A 83 6.42 26.61 22.95
N ARG A 84 7.17 25.50 22.90
CA ARG A 84 6.71 24.16 23.28
C ARG A 84 7.77 23.48 24.14
N LEU A 85 7.36 22.46 24.88
CA LEU A 85 8.28 21.58 25.61
C LEU A 85 9.04 20.68 24.64
N ASP A 86 10.30 20.39 24.96
CA ASP A 86 11.12 19.41 24.25
C ASP A 86 10.46 18.03 24.35
N ARG A 87 10.49 17.31 23.24
CA ARG A 87 9.85 16.01 23.10
C ARG A 87 10.79 14.87 23.44
N CYS A 88 12.10 15.11 23.53
CA CYS A 88 13.11 14.06 23.59
C CYS A 88 14.06 14.14 24.77
N GLN A 89 14.12 15.27 25.47
CA GLN A 89 15.00 15.49 26.60
C GLN A 89 14.23 15.89 27.85
N ARG A 90 14.82 15.61 29.01
CA ARG A 90 14.40 16.11 30.32
C ARG A 90 15.59 16.66 31.07
N TYR A 91 15.34 17.46 32.09
CA TYR A 91 16.35 17.84 33.05
C TYR A 91 16.75 16.64 33.92
N VAL A 92 18.04 16.53 34.23
CA VAL A 92 18.56 15.50 35.15
C VAL A 92 18.01 15.71 36.56
N GLU A 93 17.92 16.97 36.99
CA GLU A 93 17.32 17.37 38.27
C GLU A 93 16.11 18.29 38.02
N PRO A 94 15.02 18.16 38.81
CA PRO A 94 13.84 19.00 38.65
C PRO A 94 14.14 20.45 38.96
N GLN A 95 13.79 21.33 38.02
CA GLN A 95 14.06 22.76 38.10
C GLN A 95 12.85 23.49 38.66
N TRP A 96 12.61 23.31 39.96
CA TRP A 96 11.50 23.98 40.68
C TRP A 96 11.58 25.51 40.62
N HIS A 97 12.78 26.06 40.46
CA HIS A 97 13.01 27.49 40.34
C HIS A 97 12.32 28.09 39.10
N LEU A 98 12.09 27.31 38.03
CA LEU A 98 11.38 27.77 36.82
C LEU A 98 9.88 28.03 37.08
N LEU A 99 9.35 27.52 38.19
CA LEU A 99 7.97 27.75 38.63
C LEU A 99 7.85 28.96 39.56
N ALA A 100 8.97 29.42 40.13
CA ALA A 100 8.99 30.56 41.04
C ALA A 100 9.10 31.87 40.24
N PRO A 101 8.16 32.82 40.41
CA PRO A 101 8.12 34.02 39.58
C PRO A 101 9.31 35.00 39.75
N ASN A 102 10.25 34.76 40.69
CA ASN A 102 11.27 35.74 41.09
C ASN A 102 12.68 35.17 41.40
N SER A 103 13.08 34.02 40.86
CA SER A 103 14.45 33.50 41.09
C SER A 103 15.41 33.80 39.94
N SER A 104 16.15 34.90 40.06
CA SER A 104 17.33 35.22 39.23
C SER A 104 18.59 34.64 39.87
N ASN A 105 18.76 33.32 39.84
CA ASN A 105 19.99 32.68 40.29
C ASN A 105 20.82 32.18 39.10
N ASN A 106 22.14 32.35 39.22
CA ASN A 106 23.16 31.94 38.25
C ASN A 106 22.85 30.55 37.66
N ILE A 107 22.54 30.53 36.36
CA ILE A 107 22.20 29.33 35.60
C ILE A 107 23.48 28.49 35.49
N SER A 108 23.70 27.58 36.44
CA SER A 108 24.55 26.41 36.19
C SER A 108 23.99 25.71 34.95
N LYS A 109 24.87 25.21 34.07
CA LYS A 109 24.47 24.53 32.83
C LYS A 109 23.34 23.53 33.14
N LEU A 110 22.13 23.83 32.66
CA LEU A 110 20.98 22.93 32.79
C LEU A 110 21.36 21.62 32.08
N GLN A 111 21.74 20.61 32.87
CA GLN A 111 22.10 19.32 32.32
C GLN A 111 20.81 18.61 31.92
N THR A 112 20.73 18.29 30.64
CA THR A 112 19.64 17.52 30.06
C THR A 112 20.10 16.10 29.75
N GLU A 113 19.19 15.15 29.91
CA GLU A 113 19.36 13.75 29.56
C GLU A 113 18.20 13.26 28.69
N GLY A 114 18.36 12.11 28.04
CA GLY A 114 17.26 11.43 27.36
C GLY A 114 16.23 10.89 28.36
N CYS A 115 15.00 10.62 27.91
CA CYS A 115 13.96 10.09 28.79
C CYS A 115 14.26 8.64 29.22
N VAL A 116 14.78 8.45 30.43
CA VAL A 116 15.14 7.12 30.97
C VAL A 116 13.91 6.33 31.45
N ASP A 117 12.92 7.03 32.02
CA ASP A 117 11.71 6.43 32.61
C ASP A 117 10.59 6.17 31.58
N GLY A 118 10.92 6.26 30.29
CA GLY A 118 9.99 6.06 29.18
C GLY A 118 9.23 7.32 28.78
N TRP A 119 8.08 7.11 28.13
CA TRP A 119 7.36 8.16 27.40
C TRP A 119 5.89 8.20 27.82
N THR A 120 5.33 9.40 27.85
CA THR A 120 3.89 9.65 27.94
C THR A 120 3.41 10.22 26.61
N PHE A 121 2.44 9.52 26.00
CA PHE A 121 1.87 9.86 24.71
C PHE A 121 0.47 10.45 24.89
N ASP A 122 0.18 11.52 24.16
CA ASP A 122 -1.16 12.07 24.08
C ASP A 122 -2.07 11.12 23.29
N GLN A 123 -3.25 10.83 23.85
CA GLN A 123 -4.24 9.89 23.32
C GLN A 123 -5.37 10.58 22.52
N SER A 124 -5.30 11.91 22.36
CA SER A 124 -6.33 12.70 21.67
C SER A 124 -6.51 12.29 20.20
N GLU A 125 -5.41 12.18 19.45
CA GLU A 125 -5.41 11.82 18.02
C GLU A 125 -5.36 10.31 17.74
N PHE A 126 -4.58 9.58 18.53
CA PHE A 126 -4.38 8.13 18.42
C PHE A 126 -4.48 7.49 19.79
N PHE A 127 -5.24 6.41 19.94
CA PHE A 127 -5.32 5.70 21.22
C PHE A 127 -4.07 4.84 21.45
N ALA A 128 -3.67 4.10 20.42
CA ALA A 128 -2.45 3.32 20.43
C ALA A 128 -1.89 3.22 19.00
N THR A 129 -0.56 3.31 18.89
CA THR A 129 0.21 3.15 17.65
C THR A 129 1.37 2.17 17.89
N THR A 130 1.97 1.64 16.83
CA THR A 130 3.22 0.86 16.94
C THR A 130 4.35 1.68 17.56
N VAL A 131 4.34 3.00 17.33
CA VAL A 131 5.30 3.94 17.91
C VAL A 131 5.09 4.08 19.41
N SER A 132 3.84 4.23 19.88
CA SER A 132 3.55 4.38 21.31
C SER A 132 3.72 3.07 22.08
N GLU A 133 3.44 1.92 21.45
CA GLU A 133 3.60 0.60 22.07
C GLU A 133 5.06 0.26 22.37
N TRP A 134 5.97 0.54 21.42
CA TRP A 134 7.39 0.18 21.51
C TRP A 134 8.32 1.38 21.73
N GLY A 135 7.76 2.57 22.01
CA GLY A 135 8.55 3.77 22.29
C GLY A 135 9.47 4.21 21.15
N LEU A 136 9.03 4.10 19.89
CA LEU A 136 9.85 4.34 18.69
C LEU A 136 10.01 5.83 18.35
N VAL A 137 10.41 6.64 19.34
CA VAL A 137 10.58 8.09 19.23
C VAL A 137 12.04 8.50 19.40
N CYS A 138 12.35 9.76 19.06
CA CYS A 138 13.68 10.36 19.23
C CYS A 138 14.80 9.54 18.57
N SER A 139 15.73 8.95 19.32
CA SER A 139 16.82 8.12 18.78
C SER A 139 16.31 6.89 18.02
N LEU A 140 15.13 6.38 18.38
CA LEU A 140 14.50 5.21 17.76
C LEU A 140 13.54 5.56 16.62
N ARG A 141 13.39 6.85 16.27
CA ARG A 141 12.55 7.32 15.16
C ARG A 141 12.83 6.61 13.82
N PRO A 142 14.09 6.27 13.44
CA PRO A 142 14.36 5.55 12.20
C PRO A 142 13.69 4.17 12.11
N LEU A 143 13.41 3.51 13.24
CA LEU A 143 12.77 2.18 13.26
C LEU A 143 11.35 2.24 12.68
N LYS A 144 10.61 3.34 12.87
CA LYS A 144 9.31 3.55 12.19
C LYS A 144 9.45 3.46 10.67
N GLN A 145 10.47 4.10 10.10
CA GLN A 145 10.70 4.09 8.65
C GLN A 145 11.14 2.69 8.19
N MET A 146 11.91 1.99 9.02
CA MET A 146 12.33 0.62 8.75
C MET A 146 11.15 -0.35 8.59
N ILE A 147 10.04 -0.20 9.34
CA ILE A 147 8.82 -0.99 9.13
C ILE A 147 8.33 -0.89 7.68
N GLN A 148 8.26 0.32 7.13
CA GLN A 148 7.82 0.56 5.75
C GLN A 148 8.80 -0.02 4.74
N THR A 149 10.10 0.16 4.97
CA THR A 149 11.16 -0.39 4.13
C THR A 149 11.11 -1.92 4.09
N ILE A 150 10.91 -2.56 5.24
CA ILE A 150 10.76 -4.02 5.35
C ILE A 150 9.52 -4.49 4.60
N TYR A 151 8.39 -3.82 4.75
CA TYR A 151 7.18 -4.12 3.98
C TYR A 151 7.43 -4.02 2.46
N MET A 152 8.08 -2.95 1.99
CA MET A 152 8.42 -2.77 0.58
C MET A 152 9.44 -3.79 0.08
N GLY A 153 10.40 -4.19 0.92
CA GLY A 153 11.31 -5.31 0.63
C GLY A 153 10.56 -6.64 0.48
N GLY A 154 9.50 -6.83 1.27
CA GLY A 154 8.55 -7.92 1.13
C GLY A 154 7.83 -7.87 -0.22
N VAL A 155 7.30 -6.71 -0.61
CA VAL A 155 6.65 -6.51 -1.93
C VAL A 155 7.59 -6.88 -3.08
N LEU A 156 8.85 -6.40 -3.04
CA LEU A 156 9.86 -6.74 -4.05
C LEU A 156 10.13 -8.24 -4.12
N THR A 157 10.35 -8.87 -2.96
CA THR A 157 10.62 -10.31 -2.88
C THR A 157 9.43 -11.12 -3.39
N GLY A 158 8.22 -10.73 -3.00
CA GLY A 158 6.97 -11.32 -3.47
C GLY A 158 6.78 -11.17 -4.98
N ALA A 159 7.18 -10.04 -5.56
CA ALA A 159 7.07 -9.82 -7.01
C ALA A 159 7.88 -10.84 -7.81
N ILE A 160 9.11 -11.11 -7.36
CA ILE A 160 10.02 -12.08 -7.99
C ILE A 160 9.49 -13.50 -7.80
N ILE A 161 9.13 -13.86 -6.57
CA ILE A 161 8.72 -15.23 -6.22
C ILE A 161 7.34 -15.55 -6.81
N TYR A 162 6.32 -14.74 -6.54
CA TYR A 162 4.97 -15.02 -7.02
C TYR A 162 4.79 -14.77 -8.51
N GLY A 163 5.60 -13.90 -9.12
CA GLY A 163 5.68 -13.79 -10.58
C GLY A 163 6.11 -15.12 -11.20
N GLY A 164 7.24 -15.67 -10.76
CA GLY A 164 7.74 -16.95 -11.27
C GLY A 164 6.87 -18.15 -10.90
N LEU A 165 6.33 -18.19 -9.67
CA LEU A 165 5.39 -19.25 -9.25
C LEU A 165 4.12 -19.23 -10.09
N SER A 166 3.63 -18.05 -10.45
CA SER A 166 2.39 -17.98 -11.20
C SER A 166 2.53 -18.45 -12.64
N ASP A 167 3.70 -18.27 -13.25
CA ASP A 167 3.97 -18.85 -14.57
C ASP A 167 3.93 -20.39 -14.52
N ARG A 168 4.28 -21.00 -13.38
CA ARG A 168 4.33 -22.46 -13.19
C ARG A 168 3.04 -23.10 -12.67
N PHE A 169 2.39 -22.48 -11.69
CA PHE A 169 1.24 -23.04 -10.96
C PHE A 169 -0.10 -22.42 -11.35
N GLY A 170 -0.09 -21.40 -12.22
CA GLY A 170 -1.28 -20.67 -12.64
C GLY A 170 -1.46 -19.35 -11.90
N ARG A 171 -2.31 -18.49 -12.47
CA ARG A 171 -2.60 -17.15 -11.95
C ARG A 171 -3.59 -17.23 -10.80
N LYS A 172 -4.63 -18.07 -10.93
CA LYS A 172 -5.65 -18.28 -9.91
C LYS A 172 -5.07 -18.92 -8.65
N SER A 173 -4.28 -19.99 -8.77
CA SER A 173 -3.73 -20.72 -7.61
C SER A 173 -2.87 -19.81 -6.73
N VAL A 174 -1.97 -19.03 -7.34
CA VAL A 174 -1.10 -18.10 -6.60
C VAL A 174 -1.90 -16.94 -6.01
N LEU A 175 -2.94 -16.46 -6.70
CA LEU A 175 -3.84 -15.43 -6.17
C LEU A 175 -4.59 -15.92 -4.92
N ILE A 176 -5.17 -17.13 -4.95
CA ILE A 176 -5.86 -17.76 -3.81
C ILE A 176 -4.90 -17.85 -2.61
N TRP A 177 -3.70 -18.39 -2.84
CA TRP A 177 -2.68 -18.52 -1.80
C TRP A 177 -2.31 -17.15 -1.20
N SER A 178 -2.14 -16.13 -2.05
CA SER A 178 -1.78 -14.79 -1.59
C SER A 178 -2.87 -14.14 -0.74
N TYR A 179 -4.16 -14.38 -1.04
CA TYR A 179 -5.25 -13.92 -0.17
C TYR A 179 -5.23 -14.56 1.21
N LEU A 180 -5.04 -15.90 1.26
CA LEU A 180 -4.95 -16.62 2.53
C LEU A 180 -3.76 -16.13 3.34
N GLN A 181 -2.59 -16.02 2.70
CA GLN A 181 -1.37 -15.56 3.35
C GLN A 181 -1.52 -14.14 3.91
N LEU A 182 -2.12 -13.21 3.16
CA LEU A 182 -2.34 -11.84 3.64
C LEU A 182 -3.36 -11.79 4.79
N GLY A 183 -4.44 -12.57 4.71
CA GLY A 183 -5.44 -12.66 5.78
C GLY A 183 -4.82 -13.18 7.09
N VAL A 184 -4.11 -14.30 7.02
CA VAL A 184 -3.47 -14.93 8.19
C VAL A 184 -2.37 -14.03 8.75
N LEU A 185 -1.36 -13.70 7.96
CA LEU A 185 -0.18 -12.98 8.45
C LEU A 185 -0.49 -11.52 8.79
N GLY A 186 -1.43 -10.91 8.08
CA GLY A 186 -1.92 -9.57 8.36
C GLY A 186 -2.65 -9.50 9.71
N CYS A 187 -3.54 -10.46 10.01
CA CYS A 187 -4.18 -10.55 11.32
C CYS A 187 -3.19 -10.94 12.42
N SER A 188 -2.25 -11.85 12.16
CA SER A 188 -1.19 -12.20 13.12
C SER A 188 -0.29 -11.01 13.47
N SER A 189 -0.06 -10.08 12.53
CA SER A 189 0.69 -8.86 12.80
C SER A 189 0.00 -7.96 13.85
N ALA A 190 -1.32 -8.00 13.97
CA ALA A 190 -2.03 -7.25 15.01
C ALA A 190 -1.84 -7.87 16.41
N LEU A 191 -1.49 -9.15 16.48
CA LEU A 191 -1.24 -9.90 17.72
C LEU A 191 0.25 -9.94 18.08
N SER A 192 1.13 -9.30 17.31
CA SER A 192 2.57 -9.37 17.54
C SER A 192 2.92 -8.78 18.92
N PRO A 193 3.66 -9.52 19.77
CA PRO A 193 4.10 -9.02 21.07
C PRO A 193 5.36 -8.14 20.98
N SER A 194 6.17 -8.30 19.93
CA SER A 194 7.44 -7.60 19.76
C SER A 194 7.57 -6.92 18.39
N TYR A 195 8.38 -5.87 18.35
CA TYR A 195 8.72 -5.13 17.13
C TYR A 195 9.29 -6.04 16.02
N SER A 196 10.18 -6.98 16.37
CA SER A 196 10.80 -7.88 15.41
C SER A 196 9.79 -8.85 14.80
N ALA A 197 8.90 -9.43 15.62
CA ALA A 197 7.82 -10.29 15.13
C ALA A 197 6.89 -9.51 14.20
N TYR A 198 6.55 -8.27 14.55
CA TYR A 198 5.76 -7.37 13.70
C TYR A 198 6.43 -7.13 12.35
N CYS A 199 7.73 -6.86 12.32
CA CYS A 199 8.50 -6.65 11.09
C CYS A 199 8.47 -7.89 10.18
N VAL A 200 8.62 -9.10 10.74
CA VAL A 200 8.54 -10.35 9.97
C VAL A 200 7.15 -10.52 9.36
N PHE A 201 6.08 -10.32 10.14
CA PHE A 201 4.72 -10.40 9.60
C PHE A 201 4.44 -9.34 8.54
N ARG A 202 4.97 -8.12 8.71
CA ARG A 202 4.87 -7.05 7.70
C ARG A 202 5.61 -7.40 6.41
N PHE A 203 6.81 -7.96 6.49
CA PHE A 203 7.56 -8.45 5.33
C PHE A 203 6.75 -9.48 4.54
N LEU A 204 6.26 -10.51 5.23
CA LEU A 204 5.51 -11.60 4.60
C LEU A 204 4.12 -11.15 4.07
N SER A 205 3.50 -10.16 4.73
CA SER A 205 2.28 -9.52 4.24
C SER A 205 2.56 -8.72 2.96
N GLY A 206 3.68 -8.00 2.90
CA GLY A 206 4.14 -7.29 1.70
C GLY A 206 4.35 -8.25 0.52
N MET A 207 4.96 -9.42 0.78
CA MET A 207 5.08 -10.47 -0.24
C MET A 207 3.71 -10.86 -0.80
N ALA A 208 2.74 -11.15 0.07
CA ALA A 208 1.39 -11.54 -0.32
C ALA A 208 0.66 -10.45 -1.11
N VAL A 209 0.82 -9.18 -0.73
CA VAL A 209 0.25 -8.03 -1.48
C VAL A 209 0.78 -8.00 -2.91
N SER A 210 2.08 -8.21 -3.13
CA SER A 210 2.62 -8.30 -4.49
C SER A 210 2.01 -9.46 -5.30
N GLY A 211 1.81 -10.61 -4.66
CA GLY A 211 1.15 -11.75 -5.28
C GLY A 211 -0.28 -11.42 -5.72
N ILE A 212 -1.04 -10.68 -4.91
CA ILE A 212 -2.39 -10.23 -5.26
C ILE A 212 -2.36 -9.26 -6.45
N ILE A 213 -1.47 -8.25 -6.42
CA ILE A 213 -1.36 -7.24 -7.48
C ILE A 213 -1.04 -7.89 -8.82
N LEU A 214 0.06 -8.66 -8.88
CA LEU A 214 0.56 -9.22 -10.14
C LEU A 214 -0.43 -10.21 -10.75
N ASN A 215 -0.94 -11.13 -9.94
CA ASN A 215 -1.83 -12.17 -10.44
C ASN A 215 -3.23 -11.63 -10.75
N GLY A 216 -3.72 -10.68 -9.96
CA GLY A 216 -5.00 -10.00 -10.22
C GLY A 216 -4.95 -9.18 -11.51
N VAL A 217 -3.87 -8.44 -11.77
CA VAL A 217 -3.71 -7.69 -13.03
C VAL A 217 -3.58 -8.63 -14.23
N SER A 218 -2.74 -9.66 -14.14
CA SER A 218 -2.55 -10.63 -15.22
C SER A 218 -3.86 -11.34 -15.58
N LEU A 219 -4.59 -11.84 -14.57
CA LEU A 219 -5.86 -12.54 -14.79
C LEU A 219 -6.92 -11.63 -15.45
N LYS A 220 -6.99 -10.36 -15.07
CA LYS A 220 -7.86 -9.37 -15.74
C LYS A 220 -7.45 -9.16 -17.19
N VAL A 221 -6.17 -8.88 -17.46
CA VAL A 221 -5.69 -8.56 -18.82
C VAL A 221 -5.85 -9.75 -19.77
N GLU A 222 -5.72 -10.97 -19.26
CA GLU A 222 -5.85 -12.21 -20.03
C GLU A 222 -7.30 -12.54 -20.38
N TRP A 223 -8.29 -12.10 -19.59
CA TRP A 223 -9.73 -12.31 -19.89
C TRP A 223 -10.40 -11.14 -20.64
N ILE A 224 -9.67 -10.05 -20.92
CA ILE A 224 -10.23 -8.80 -21.48
C ILE A 224 -9.63 -8.49 -22.85
N PRO A 225 -10.46 -8.17 -23.86
CA PRO A 225 -9.99 -7.77 -25.18
C PRO A 225 -9.22 -6.45 -25.12
N THR A 226 -8.23 -6.29 -26.00
CA THR A 226 -7.26 -5.18 -25.97
C THR A 226 -7.90 -3.79 -25.94
N LYS A 227 -9.01 -3.60 -26.66
CA LYS A 227 -9.73 -2.31 -26.78
C LYS A 227 -10.28 -1.83 -25.43
N SER A 228 -10.73 -2.74 -24.56
CA SER A 228 -11.36 -2.40 -23.28
C SER A 228 -10.37 -2.30 -22.11
N ARG A 229 -9.09 -2.63 -22.33
CA ARG A 229 -8.09 -2.69 -21.25
C ARG A 229 -7.85 -1.34 -20.56
N THR A 230 -7.85 -0.24 -21.32
CA THR A 230 -7.67 1.11 -20.75
C THR A 230 -8.83 1.45 -19.80
N LEU A 231 -10.07 1.23 -20.26
CA LEU A 231 -11.27 1.49 -19.45
C LEU A 231 -11.28 0.64 -18.17
N VAL A 232 -11.00 -0.66 -18.28
CA VAL A 232 -10.98 -1.55 -17.12
C VAL A 232 -9.84 -1.19 -16.16
N GLY A 233 -8.66 -0.84 -16.68
CA GLY A 233 -7.53 -0.39 -15.87
C GLY A 233 -7.90 0.85 -15.04
N THR A 234 -8.56 1.84 -15.67
CA THR A 234 -9.05 3.03 -14.96
C THR A 234 -10.13 2.66 -13.95
N LEU A 235 -11.09 1.79 -14.30
CA LEU A 235 -12.15 1.37 -13.40
C LEU A 235 -11.60 0.66 -12.15
N THR A 236 -10.66 -0.28 -12.31
CA THR A 236 -9.93 -0.89 -11.19
C THR A 236 -9.24 0.19 -10.35
N SER A 237 -8.64 1.21 -10.99
CA SER A 237 -7.92 2.25 -10.27
C SER A 237 -8.83 3.08 -9.36
N PHE A 238 -10.12 3.22 -9.66
CA PHE A 238 -11.08 3.86 -8.76
C PHE A 238 -11.32 3.06 -7.48
N PHE A 239 -11.40 1.72 -7.57
CA PHE A 239 -11.48 0.88 -6.36
C PHE A 239 -10.29 1.15 -5.42
N PHE A 240 -9.10 1.38 -5.97
CA PHE A 240 -7.95 1.74 -5.13
C PHE A 240 -8.15 3.09 -4.42
N THR A 241 -8.61 4.14 -5.13
CA THR A 241 -8.89 5.46 -4.52
C THR A 241 -9.96 5.40 -3.44
N PHE A 242 -11.09 4.75 -3.73
CA PHE A 242 -12.15 4.56 -2.74
C PHE A 242 -11.64 3.80 -1.52
N GLY A 243 -10.74 2.84 -1.73
CA GLY A 243 -10.04 2.12 -0.67
C GLY A 243 -9.24 3.03 0.25
N GLN A 244 -8.46 3.96 -0.31
CA GLN A 244 -7.69 4.93 0.48
C GLN A 244 -8.58 5.88 1.29
N MET A 245 -9.67 6.37 0.70
CA MET A 245 -10.64 7.21 1.39
C MET A 245 -11.35 6.45 2.52
N LEU A 246 -11.73 5.19 2.24
CA LEU A 246 -12.34 4.30 3.23
C LEU A 246 -11.38 4.03 4.38
N LEU A 247 -10.10 3.79 4.11
CA LEU A 247 -9.08 3.64 5.16
C LEU A 247 -9.03 4.87 6.06
N ALA A 248 -9.05 6.09 5.51
CA ALA A 248 -8.99 7.31 6.31
C ALA A 248 -10.20 7.41 7.26
N GLY A 249 -11.41 7.12 6.77
CA GLY A 249 -12.63 7.11 7.57
C GLY A 249 -12.60 6.03 8.66
N VAL A 250 -12.17 4.82 8.32
CA VAL A 250 -12.04 3.71 9.29
C VAL A 250 -10.95 4.01 10.33
N ALA A 251 -9.82 4.59 9.93
CA ALA A 251 -8.74 4.94 10.86
C ALA A 251 -9.16 6.05 11.84
N TYR A 252 -10.03 6.98 11.42
CA TYR A 252 -10.61 7.98 12.31
C TYR A 252 -11.53 7.35 13.37
N TRP A 253 -12.30 6.32 12.98
CA TRP A 253 -13.18 5.59 13.88
C TRP A 253 -12.43 4.60 14.79
N LEU A 254 -11.48 3.85 14.22
CA LEU A 254 -10.62 2.87 14.89
C LEU A 254 -9.22 3.46 15.09
N ARG A 255 -9.06 4.23 16.17
CA ARG A 255 -7.78 4.88 16.55
C ARG A 255 -6.75 3.94 17.18
N ASP A 256 -7.03 2.65 17.16
CA ASP A 256 -6.26 1.59 17.81
C ASP A 256 -5.65 0.71 16.73
N TRP A 257 -4.32 0.73 16.61
CA TRP A 257 -3.62 0.17 15.46
C TRP A 257 -3.84 -1.33 15.26
N ARG A 258 -4.02 -2.08 16.35
CA ARG A 258 -4.29 -3.53 16.29
C ARG A 258 -5.65 -3.81 15.66
N LYS A 259 -6.67 -3.06 16.07
CA LYS A 259 -8.04 -3.18 15.52
C LYS A 259 -8.08 -2.75 14.06
N LEU A 260 -7.40 -1.66 13.73
CA LEU A 260 -7.30 -1.18 12.35
C LEU A 260 -6.62 -2.21 11.44
N GLN A 261 -5.52 -2.82 11.90
CA GLN A 261 -4.81 -3.87 11.17
C GLN A 261 -5.71 -5.08 10.90
N VAL A 262 -6.43 -5.59 11.91
CA VAL A 262 -7.38 -6.71 11.74
C VAL A 262 -8.51 -6.34 10.78
N PHE A 263 -9.09 -5.16 10.90
CA PHE A 263 -10.18 -4.72 10.03
C PHE A 263 -9.76 -4.69 8.56
N VAL A 264 -8.55 -4.23 8.26
CA VAL A 264 -8.03 -4.18 6.88
C VAL A 264 -7.66 -5.57 6.36
N CYS A 265 -7.19 -6.48 7.22
CA CYS A 265 -6.74 -7.81 6.81
C CYS A 265 -7.87 -8.83 6.72
N ALA A 266 -8.85 -8.81 7.64
CA ALA A 266 -9.91 -9.81 7.75
C ALA A 266 -10.76 -10.02 6.48
N PRO A 267 -11.11 -8.97 5.68
CA PRO A 267 -11.84 -9.16 4.43
C PRO A 267 -11.12 -10.05 3.41
N HIS A 268 -9.81 -10.25 3.53
CA HIS A 268 -9.06 -11.14 2.63
C HIS A 268 -9.43 -12.62 2.81
N PHE A 269 -9.98 -13.02 3.96
CA PHE A 269 -10.56 -14.36 4.12
C PHE A 269 -11.83 -14.54 3.28
N LEU A 270 -12.65 -13.49 3.16
CA LEU A 270 -13.79 -13.50 2.24
C LEU A 270 -13.32 -13.55 0.78
N PHE A 271 -12.28 -12.78 0.44
CA PHE A 271 -11.68 -12.81 -0.90
C PHE A 271 -11.11 -14.20 -1.23
N PHE A 272 -10.52 -14.87 -0.25
CA PHE A 272 -10.08 -16.26 -0.38
C PHE A 272 -11.23 -17.22 -0.70
N THR A 273 -12.34 -17.17 0.04
CA THR A 273 -13.44 -18.14 -0.17
C THR A 273 -14.11 -18.02 -1.54
N TYR A 274 -14.42 -16.82 -2.02
CA TYR A 274 -15.06 -16.69 -3.33
C TYR A 274 -14.06 -16.78 -4.49
N SER A 275 -12.75 -16.64 -4.26
CA SER A 275 -11.74 -16.76 -5.32
C SER A 275 -11.67 -18.15 -5.96
N TRP A 276 -12.24 -19.19 -5.33
CA TRP A 276 -12.45 -20.49 -5.96
C TRP A 276 -13.37 -20.44 -7.19
N TRP A 277 -14.28 -19.46 -7.26
CA TRP A 277 -15.19 -19.29 -8.39
C TRP A 277 -14.47 -18.85 -9.68
N TYR A 278 -13.31 -18.18 -9.57
CA TYR A 278 -12.57 -17.69 -10.72
C TYR A 278 -12.21 -18.81 -11.69
N SER A 279 -12.28 -18.53 -12.99
CA SER A 279 -11.65 -19.39 -13.99
C SER A 279 -10.17 -19.06 -14.05
N GLU A 280 -9.33 -20.09 -14.16
CA GLU A 280 -7.92 -19.89 -14.48
C GLU A 280 -7.79 -19.25 -15.88
N SER A 281 -6.65 -18.64 -16.16
CA SER A 281 -6.40 -18.05 -17.46
C SER A 281 -6.46 -19.09 -18.58
N ALA A 282 -7.38 -18.89 -19.53
CA ALA A 282 -7.47 -19.74 -20.71
C ALA A 282 -6.18 -19.71 -21.55
N ARG A 283 -5.49 -18.56 -21.61
CA ARG A 283 -4.18 -18.44 -22.28
C ARG A 283 -3.13 -19.29 -21.58
N TRP A 284 -3.03 -19.23 -20.25
CA TRP A 284 -2.08 -20.02 -19.49
C TRP A 284 -2.34 -21.53 -19.63
N LEU A 285 -3.61 -21.95 -19.57
CA LEU A 285 -4.00 -23.36 -19.71
C LEU A 285 -3.56 -23.94 -21.06
N VAL A 286 -3.74 -23.21 -22.17
CA VAL A 286 -3.28 -23.65 -23.49
C VAL A 286 -1.76 -23.77 -23.55
N LEU A 287 -1.04 -22.77 -23.01
CA LEU A 287 0.43 -22.78 -23.02
C LEU A 287 1.01 -23.90 -22.14
N ASN A 288 0.30 -24.33 -21.10
CA ASN A 288 0.69 -25.41 -20.20
C ASN A 288 0.17 -26.80 -20.63
N ARG A 289 -0.24 -26.95 -21.90
CA ARG A 289 -0.75 -28.20 -22.50
C ARG A 289 -2.06 -28.73 -21.91
N GLN A 290 -2.82 -27.90 -21.20
CA GLN A 290 -4.15 -28.21 -20.66
C GLN A 290 -5.24 -27.58 -21.55
N SER A 291 -5.17 -27.82 -22.86
CA SER A 291 -6.06 -27.21 -23.85
C SER A 291 -7.53 -27.58 -23.65
N GLU A 292 -7.83 -28.77 -23.13
CA GLU A 292 -9.20 -29.20 -22.85
C GLU A 292 -9.86 -28.36 -21.75
N ASP A 293 -9.14 -28.08 -20.67
CA ASP A 293 -9.67 -27.26 -19.57
C ASP A 293 -9.78 -25.79 -19.97
N ALA A 294 -8.89 -25.32 -20.85
CA ALA A 294 -9.01 -24.01 -21.49
C ALA A 294 -10.32 -23.93 -22.31
N LEU A 295 -10.62 -24.97 -23.09
CA LEU A 295 -11.83 -25.04 -23.91
C LEU A 295 -13.09 -25.06 -23.04
N LYS A 296 -13.12 -25.90 -21.99
CA LYS A 296 -14.23 -25.93 -21.01
C LYS A 296 -14.46 -24.56 -20.37
N SER A 297 -13.37 -23.85 -20.04
CA SER A 297 -13.44 -22.51 -19.47
C SER A 297 -14.01 -21.50 -20.47
N LEU A 298 -13.56 -21.52 -21.73
CA LEU A 298 -14.09 -20.67 -22.80
C LEU A 298 -15.56 -20.97 -23.10
N HIS A 299 -15.97 -22.24 -23.13
CA HIS A 299 -17.38 -22.64 -23.29
C HIS A 299 -18.25 -22.14 -22.15
N ARG A 300 -17.75 -22.19 -20.90
CA ARG A 300 -18.45 -21.61 -19.74
C ARG A 300 -18.63 -20.09 -19.91
N VAL A 301 -17.59 -19.39 -20.37
CA VAL A 301 -17.66 -17.93 -20.61
C VAL A 301 -18.62 -17.59 -21.74
N ALA A 302 -18.59 -18.33 -22.86
CA ALA A 302 -19.50 -18.16 -23.98
C ALA A 302 -20.97 -18.29 -23.55
N ARG A 303 -21.28 -19.30 -22.72
CA ARG A 303 -22.62 -19.50 -22.15
C ARG A 303 -23.06 -18.35 -21.26
N ILE A 304 -22.21 -17.88 -20.35
CA ILE A 304 -22.52 -16.74 -19.45
C ILE A 304 -22.71 -15.44 -20.25
N ASN A 305 -21.98 -15.29 -21.36
CA ASN A 305 -22.12 -14.16 -22.28
C ASN A 305 -23.31 -14.29 -23.24
N GLY A 306 -24.10 -15.36 -23.15
CA GLY A 306 -25.29 -15.55 -23.98
C GLY A 306 -24.98 -15.91 -25.45
N ARG A 307 -23.83 -16.52 -25.72
CA ARG A 307 -23.42 -16.99 -27.06
C ARG A 307 -23.17 -18.51 -27.09
N PRO A 308 -24.21 -19.33 -26.85
CA PRO A 308 -24.06 -20.79 -26.87
C PRO A 308 -23.71 -21.33 -28.26
N GLU A 309 -24.12 -20.67 -29.34
CA GLU A 309 -23.84 -21.09 -30.73
C GLU A 309 -22.34 -21.13 -31.08
N ILE A 310 -21.52 -20.38 -30.34
CA ILE A 310 -20.06 -20.34 -30.54
C ILE A 310 -19.39 -21.53 -29.85
N VAL A 311 -20.06 -22.16 -28.88
CA VAL A 311 -19.55 -23.35 -28.17
C VAL A 311 -19.31 -24.49 -29.15
N ASP A 312 -20.23 -24.72 -30.08
CA ASP A 312 -20.14 -25.81 -31.07
C ASP A 312 -19.08 -25.54 -32.15
N LYS A 313 -18.82 -24.26 -32.45
CA LYS A 313 -17.77 -23.84 -33.39
C LYS A 313 -16.38 -23.82 -32.76
N LEU A 314 -16.30 -23.63 -31.45
CA LEU A 314 -15.05 -23.55 -30.72
C LEU A 314 -14.57 -24.98 -30.40
N THR A 315 -13.74 -25.52 -31.28
CA THR A 315 -13.06 -26.82 -31.09
C THR A 315 -11.60 -26.63 -30.66
N LEU A 316 -10.96 -27.71 -30.22
CA LEU A 316 -9.53 -27.71 -29.89
C LEU A 316 -8.67 -27.26 -31.08
N GLU A 317 -9.05 -27.64 -32.30
CA GLU A 317 -8.33 -27.26 -33.52
C GLU A 317 -8.36 -25.75 -33.76
N VAL A 318 -9.54 -25.12 -33.60
CA VAL A 318 -9.69 -23.66 -33.71
C VAL A 318 -8.84 -22.96 -32.65
N LEU A 319 -8.89 -23.43 -31.40
CA LEU A 319 -8.08 -22.88 -30.31
C LEU A 319 -6.57 -22.96 -30.61
N HIS A 320 -6.10 -24.13 -31.07
CA HIS A 320 -4.70 -24.33 -31.46
C HIS A 320 -4.30 -23.47 -32.66
N SER A 321 -5.17 -23.28 -33.64
CA SER A 321 -4.89 -22.43 -34.81
C SER A 321 -4.71 -20.94 -34.44
N HIS A 322 -5.51 -20.43 -33.49
CA HIS A 322 -5.40 -19.04 -33.01
C HIS A 322 -4.20 -18.82 -32.07
N MET A 323 -3.72 -19.87 -31.41
CA MET A 323 -2.60 -19.80 -30.45
C MET A 323 -1.30 -20.43 -30.96
N GLY A 324 -1.25 -20.97 -32.18
CA GLY A 324 -0.11 -21.75 -32.69
C GLY A 324 1.23 -21.03 -32.56
N LYS A 325 1.31 -19.75 -32.94
CA LYS A 325 2.52 -18.93 -32.80
C LYS A 325 2.96 -18.75 -31.34
N GLU A 326 2.01 -18.61 -30.42
CA GLU A 326 2.30 -18.47 -28.99
C GLU A 326 2.76 -19.78 -28.38
N ILE A 327 2.15 -20.90 -28.79
CA ILE A 327 2.53 -22.26 -28.38
C ILE A 327 3.93 -22.62 -28.89
N GLU A 328 4.28 -22.27 -30.13
CA GLU A 328 5.63 -22.48 -30.66
C GLU A 328 6.65 -21.66 -29.88
N SER A 329 6.32 -20.41 -29.57
CA SER A 329 7.20 -19.54 -28.76
C SER A 329 7.36 -20.02 -27.32
N SER A 330 6.33 -20.65 -26.72
CA SER A 330 6.41 -21.14 -25.34
C SER A 330 7.26 -22.40 -25.20
N ARG A 331 7.59 -23.09 -26.30
CA ARG A 331 8.51 -24.24 -26.29
C ARG A 331 9.96 -23.85 -25.99
N SER A 332 10.36 -22.61 -26.27
CA SER A 332 11.66 -22.09 -25.84
C SER A 332 11.59 -21.62 -24.38
N SER A 333 12.48 -22.13 -23.53
CA SER A 333 12.63 -21.63 -22.17
C SER A 333 13.24 -20.22 -22.20
N PHE A 334 12.46 -19.25 -21.76
CA PHE A 334 12.94 -17.88 -21.58
C PHE A 334 13.27 -17.63 -20.12
N THR A 335 14.46 -17.08 -19.87
CA THR A 335 14.89 -16.67 -18.53
C THR A 335 14.80 -15.14 -18.42
N ALA A 336 14.78 -14.60 -17.20
CA ALA A 336 14.81 -13.15 -16.98
C ALA A 336 15.99 -12.44 -17.68
N PHE A 337 17.13 -13.13 -17.86
CA PHE A 337 18.27 -12.61 -18.60
C PHE A 337 18.01 -12.42 -20.10
N ASP A 338 17.05 -13.14 -20.69
CA ASP A 338 16.67 -12.96 -22.09
C ASP A 338 16.00 -11.60 -22.36
N LEU A 339 15.45 -10.95 -21.32
CA LEU A 339 14.95 -9.57 -21.42
C LEU A 339 16.06 -8.57 -21.79
N LEU A 340 17.31 -8.87 -21.44
CA LEU A 340 18.47 -8.03 -21.75
C LEU A 340 19.23 -8.49 -23.01
N ARG A 341 18.92 -9.69 -23.52
CA ARG A 341 19.65 -10.33 -24.61
C ARG A 341 19.50 -9.60 -25.94
N THR A 342 18.31 -9.13 -26.28
CA THR A 342 18.08 -8.40 -27.53
C THR A 342 18.06 -6.89 -27.31
N ARG A 343 18.68 -6.13 -28.23
CA ARG A 343 18.77 -4.66 -28.14
C ARG A 343 17.39 -3.99 -28.03
N ARG A 344 16.38 -4.54 -28.70
CA ARG A 344 14.99 -4.04 -28.66
C ARG A 344 14.35 -4.28 -27.29
N MET A 345 14.39 -5.51 -26.76
CA MET A 345 13.81 -5.80 -25.44
C MET A 345 14.55 -5.08 -24.33
N ARG A 346 15.88 -5.02 -24.37
CA ARG A 346 16.68 -4.26 -23.41
C ARG A 346 16.27 -2.79 -23.34
N ARG A 347 16.04 -2.15 -24.50
CA ARG A 347 15.57 -0.75 -24.54
C ARG A 347 14.18 -0.60 -23.94
N ILE A 348 13.25 -1.50 -24.26
CA ILE A 348 11.88 -1.47 -23.72
C ILE A 348 11.91 -1.68 -22.19
N SER A 349 12.63 -2.70 -21.72
CA SER A 349 12.78 -3.01 -20.29
C SER A 349 13.41 -1.84 -19.53
N ALA A 350 14.50 -1.24 -20.03
CA ALA A 350 15.14 -0.10 -19.41
C ALA A 350 14.20 1.12 -19.31
N CYS A 351 13.46 1.43 -20.39
CA CYS A 351 12.47 2.50 -20.37
C CYS A 351 11.34 2.23 -19.36
N LEU A 352 10.84 0.99 -19.28
CA LEU A 352 9.80 0.62 -18.32
C LEU A 352 10.30 0.73 -16.88
N ILE A 353 11.51 0.25 -16.59
CA ILE A 353 12.12 0.36 -15.26
C ILE A 353 12.24 1.83 -14.85
N ALA A 354 12.74 2.70 -15.74
CA ALA A 354 12.89 4.13 -15.46
C ALA A 354 11.54 4.83 -15.21
N VAL A 355 10.53 4.54 -16.04
CA VAL A 355 9.19 5.12 -15.88
C VAL A 355 8.53 4.65 -14.59
N TRP A 356 8.61 3.35 -14.28
CA TRP A 356 8.09 2.80 -13.04
C TRP A 356 8.79 3.37 -11.82
N PHE A 357 10.12 3.46 -11.84
CA PHE A 357 10.90 4.08 -10.77
C PHE A 357 10.49 5.53 -10.54
N SER A 358 10.47 6.37 -11.59
CA SER A 358 10.09 7.78 -11.49
C SER A 358 8.68 7.96 -10.95
N THR A 359 7.71 7.20 -11.46
CA THR A 359 6.31 7.26 -11.02
C THR A 359 6.16 6.82 -9.57
N SER A 360 6.83 5.73 -9.18
CA SER A 360 6.74 5.17 -7.83
C SER A 360 7.42 6.06 -6.80
N PHE A 361 8.56 6.65 -7.15
CA PHE A 361 9.29 7.58 -6.30
C PHE A 361 8.47 8.85 -6.03
N ALA A 362 7.90 9.46 -7.07
CA ALA A 362 7.05 10.64 -6.91
C ALA A 362 5.79 10.33 -6.09
N TYR A 363 5.11 9.22 -6.39
CA TYR A 363 3.87 8.85 -5.72
C TYR A 363 4.09 8.49 -4.24
N TYR A 364 4.99 7.56 -3.93
CA TYR A 364 5.21 7.13 -2.55
C TYR A 364 5.96 8.19 -1.73
N GLY A 365 6.84 8.99 -2.36
CA GLY A 365 7.52 10.09 -1.67
C GLY A 365 6.55 11.11 -1.09
N LEU A 366 5.52 11.49 -1.87
CA LEU A 366 4.48 12.42 -1.40
C LEU A 366 3.47 11.74 -0.47
N ALA A 367 3.01 10.54 -0.83
CA ALA A 367 1.96 9.84 -0.09
C ALA A 367 2.41 9.32 1.30
N MET A 368 3.71 9.14 1.52
CA MET A 368 4.24 8.71 2.84
C MET A 368 4.60 9.88 3.76
N ASP A 369 4.71 11.10 3.25
CA ASP A 369 5.13 12.28 4.03
C ASP A 369 3.96 13.18 4.46
N LEU A 370 2.75 12.59 4.57
CA LEU A 370 1.51 13.31 4.92
C LEU A 370 1.60 14.08 6.24
N GLN A 371 2.45 13.61 7.17
CA GLN A 371 2.59 14.20 8.50
C GLN A 371 3.30 15.56 8.50
N LYS A 372 4.02 15.93 7.43
CA LYS A 372 4.71 17.23 7.35
C LYS A 372 3.82 18.39 6.93
N PHE A 373 2.64 18.12 6.38
CA PHE A 373 1.73 19.17 5.90
C PHE A 373 1.05 19.96 7.02
N GLY A 374 1.25 19.60 8.30
CA GLY A 374 0.73 20.34 9.46
C GLY A 374 -0.80 20.30 9.63
N VAL A 375 -1.51 19.64 8.70
CA VAL A 375 -2.95 19.39 8.72
C VAL A 375 -3.22 17.98 9.23
N ASN A 376 -4.42 17.74 9.78
CA ASN A 376 -4.85 16.43 10.27
C ASN A 376 -4.65 15.33 9.19
N ILE A 377 -3.96 14.25 9.58
CA ILE A 377 -3.56 13.14 8.70
C ILE A 377 -4.77 12.49 8.03
N TYR A 378 -5.91 12.37 8.74
CA TYR A 378 -7.15 11.80 8.20
C TYR A 378 -7.71 12.65 7.06
N LEU A 379 -7.74 13.98 7.25
CA LEU A 379 -8.24 14.93 6.26
C LEU A 379 -7.34 14.95 5.02
N MET A 380 -6.02 14.99 5.20
CA MET A 380 -5.08 14.96 4.08
C MET A 380 -5.27 13.71 3.23
N GLN A 381 -5.43 12.54 3.86
CA GLN A 381 -5.65 11.29 3.12
C GLN A 381 -6.95 11.32 2.29
N ILE A 382 -8.02 11.93 2.80
CA ILE A 382 -9.28 12.13 2.06
C ILE A 382 -9.08 13.11 0.89
N ILE A 383 -8.37 14.22 1.10
CA ILE A 383 -8.06 15.19 0.04
C ILE A 383 -7.27 14.53 -1.08
N PHE A 384 -6.21 13.77 -0.76
CA PHE A 384 -5.46 13.02 -1.77
C PHE A 384 -6.34 12.05 -2.55
N GLY A 385 -7.20 11.30 -1.86
CA GLY A 385 -8.17 10.42 -2.53
C GLY A 385 -9.18 11.18 -3.41
N ALA A 386 -9.68 12.32 -2.95
CA ALA A 386 -10.65 13.12 -3.68
C ALA A 386 -10.04 13.74 -4.95
N VAL A 387 -8.80 14.20 -4.90
CA VAL A 387 -8.05 14.74 -6.06
C VAL A 387 -7.73 13.65 -7.09
N ASP A 388 -7.54 12.41 -6.64
CA ASP A 388 -7.28 11.25 -7.49
C ASP A 388 -8.45 10.95 -8.45
N ILE A 389 -9.70 11.22 -8.05
CA ILE A 389 -10.91 10.95 -8.84
C ILE A 389 -10.93 11.75 -10.15
N PRO A 390 -10.92 13.10 -10.15
CA PRO A 390 -10.90 13.89 -11.38
C PRO A 390 -9.64 13.64 -12.20
N ALA A 391 -8.48 13.42 -11.54
CA ALA A 391 -7.24 13.08 -12.22
C ALA A 391 -7.35 11.78 -13.03
N LYS A 392 -8.06 10.77 -12.52
CA LYS A 392 -8.29 9.50 -13.23
C LYS A 392 -9.24 9.63 -14.42
N PHE A 393 -10.27 10.47 -14.33
CA PHE A 393 -11.11 10.80 -15.49
C PHE A 393 -10.33 11.51 -16.58
N LEU A 394 -9.51 12.50 -16.20
CA LEU A 394 -8.62 13.19 -17.13
C LEU A 394 -7.63 12.20 -17.78
N ALA A 395 -7.01 11.32 -16.98
CA ALA A 395 -6.08 10.31 -17.48
C ALA A 395 -6.76 9.34 -18.46
N LEU A 396 -8.01 8.91 -18.20
CA LEU A 396 -8.77 8.09 -19.13
C LEU A 396 -9.02 8.82 -20.46
N GLY A 397 -9.42 10.10 -20.41
CA GLY A 397 -9.59 10.92 -21.60
C GLY A 397 -8.29 11.04 -22.40
N MET A 398 -7.19 11.40 -21.74
CA MET A 398 -5.88 11.53 -22.38
C MET A 398 -5.43 10.20 -23.02
N LEU A 399 -5.58 9.07 -22.31
CA LEU A 399 -5.20 7.75 -22.82
C LEU A 399 -6.03 7.32 -24.03
N SER A 400 -7.31 7.68 -24.07
CA SER A 400 -8.22 7.37 -25.18
C SER A 400 -8.00 8.26 -26.40
N TYR A 401 -7.76 9.56 -26.23
CA TYR A 401 -7.66 10.52 -27.33
C TYR A 401 -6.22 10.82 -27.79
N LEU A 402 -5.29 11.07 -26.86
CA LEU A 402 -3.90 11.46 -27.15
C LEU A 402 -2.96 10.24 -27.22
N GLY A 403 -3.46 9.06 -26.84
CA GLY A 403 -2.69 7.83 -26.79
C GLY A 403 -1.72 7.75 -25.61
N ARG A 404 -1.14 6.57 -25.41
CA ARG A 404 -0.39 6.23 -24.19
C ARG A 404 0.93 7.00 -24.04
N ARG A 405 1.66 7.22 -25.13
CA ARG A 405 3.01 7.83 -25.07
C ARG A 405 2.94 9.32 -24.72
N VAL A 406 2.09 10.07 -25.41
CA VAL A 406 1.93 11.52 -25.18
C VAL A 406 1.40 11.78 -23.78
N SER A 407 0.40 11.01 -23.34
CA SER A 407 -0.16 11.11 -22.00
C SER A 407 0.90 10.92 -20.91
N GLN A 408 1.73 9.88 -21.01
CA GLN A 408 2.78 9.60 -20.02
C GLN A 408 3.86 10.69 -19.96
N VAL A 409 4.34 11.16 -21.12
CA VAL A 409 5.34 12.23 -21.16
C VAL A 409 4.77 13.52 -20.58
N SER A 410 3.55 13.88 -20.94
CA SER A 410 2.90 15.11 -20.47
C SER A 410 2.70 15.10 -18.95
N CYS A 411 2.20 14.00 -18.39
CA CYS A 411 1.98 13.89 -16.94
C CYS A 411 3.29 13.89 -16.14
N LEU A 412 4.32 13.17 -16.60
CA LEU A 412 5.62 13.15 -15.91
C LEU A 412 6.31 14.52 -15.97
N PHE A 413 6.23 15.20 -17.13
CA PHE A 413 6.80 16.54 -17.26
C PHE A 413 6.06 17.56 -16.39
N LEU A 414 4.73 17.54 -16.38
CA LEU A 414 3.93 18.40 -15.52
C LEU A 414 4.22 18.17 -14.03
N SER A 415 4.31 16.90 -13.61
CA SER A 415 4.69 16.53 -12.24
C SER A 415 6.07 17.08 -11.86
N ALA A 416 7.05 16.97 -12.76
CA ALA A 416 8.39 17.53 -12.54
C ALA A 416 8.33 19.05 -12.35
N VAL A 417 7.61 19.77 -13.23
CA VAL A 417 7.45 21.24 -13.13
C VAL A 417 6.84 21.66 -11.80
N ILE A 418 5.79 20.96 -11.34
CA ILE A 418 5.13 21.26 -10.05
C ILE A 418 6.08 21.01 -8.87
N ILE A 419 6.82 19.90 -8.88
CA ILE A 419 7.78 19.60 -7.81
C ILE A 419 8.91 20.64 -7.78
N PHE A 420 9.41 21.09 -8.95
CA PHE A 420 10.39 22.17 -9.01
C PHE A 420 9.83 23.51 -8.55
N ALA A 421 8.55 23.80 -8.84
CA ALA A 421 7.91 25.02 -8.40
C ALA A 421 7.83 25.14 -6.86
N ASN A 422 7.70 24.02 -6.14
CA ASN A 422 7.70 24.01 -4.68
C ASN A 422 9.00 24.56 -4.06
N ILE A 423 10.13 24.55 -4.77
CA ILE A 423 11.39 25.16 -4.29
C ILE A 423 11.24 26.68 -4.11
N PHE A 424 10.38 27.31 -4.90
CA PHE A 424 10.17 28.76 -4.88
C PHE A 424 9.04 29.19 -3.92
N VAL A 425 8.34 28.24 -3.29
CA VAL A 425 7.31 28.54 -2.29
C VAL A 425 8.00 28.78 -0.94
N PRO A 426 7.88 29.98 -0.34
CA PRO A 426 8.49 30.25 0.95
C PRO A 426 7.89 29.35 2.04
N SER A 427 8.76 28.72 2.82
CA SER A 427 8.48 27.77 3.90
C SER A 427 7.93 28.42 5.16
#